data_AF-A0AAU0HLD9-F1
#
_entry.id   AF-A0AAU0HLD9-F1
#
_cell.length_a   1.000
_cell.length_b   1.000
_cell.length_c   1.000
_cell.angle_alpha   90.00
_cell.angle_beta   90.00
_cell.angle_gamma   90.00
#
_symmetry.space_group_name_H-M   'P 1'
#
loop_
_entity.id
_entity.type
_entity.pdbx_description
1 polymer ?
#
loop_
_entity_poly.entity_id
_entity_poly.type
_entity_poly.pdbx_seq_one_letter_code
_entity_poly.pdbx_strand_id
1 'polypeptide(L)'
;MDIFDTINGLRMRPESSERAREIGLMGYVQWLDSLPGSAPYEEEAICAYLAAMDLERSEPAVAVFCNLLRASLQRPLSPLDLGALAPRRRGGSRARRGGT
;
A
#
# COMPACT_ATOMS: atom_id res chain seq x y z
N MET A 1 2.62 -7.12 -13.64
CA MET A 1 2.80 -7.69 -12.29
C MET A 1 1.45 -8.25 -11.92
N ASP A 2 1.39 -9.52 -11.52
CA ASP A 2 0.10 -10.15 -11.22
C ASP A 2 -0.37 -9.78 -9.80
N ILE A 3 -1.67 -9.85 -9.52
CA ILE A 3 -2.22 -9.61 -8.18
C ILE A 3 -1.55 -10.51 -7.12
N PHE A 4 -1.19 -11.75 -7.49
CA PHE A 4 -0.50 -12.67 -6.60
C PHE A 4 0.93 -12.21 -6.25
N ASP A 5 1.63 -11.56 -7.17
CA ASP A 5 2.97 -10.99 -6.92
C ASP A 5 2.88 -9.84 -5.92
N THR A 6 1.88 -8.97 -6.08
CA THR A 6 1.60 -7.89 -5.13
C THR A 6 1.30 -8.45 -3.75
N ILE A 7 0.38 -9.42 -3.64
CA ILE A 7 0.01 -10.03 -2.35
C ILE A 7 1.23 -10.67 -1.68
N ASN A 8 2.08 -11.38 -2.43
CA ASN A 8 3.29 -11.97 -1.89
C ASN A 8 4.27 -10.91 -1.37
N GLY A 9 4.42 -9.77 -2.04
CA GLY A 9 5.22 -8.63 -1.57
C GLY A 9 4.70 -8.01 -0.27
N LEU A 10 3.40 -8.13 0.02
CA LEU A 10 2.77 -7.60 1.24
C LEU A 10 2.95 -8.49 2.48
N ARG A 11 3.36 -9.77 2.33
CA ARG A 11 3.52 -10.74 3.44
C ARG A 11 4.73 -10.48 4.35
N MET A 12 5.34 -9.30 4.25
CA MET A 12 6.46 -8.91 5.10
C MET A 12 5.91 -8.49 6.46
N ARG A 13 6.31 -9.15 7.55
CA ARG A 13 5.91 -8.77 8.92
C ARG A 13 6.49 -7.38 9.24
N PRO A 14 5.68 -6.31 9.25
CA PRO A 14 6.18 -4.99 9.50
C PRO A 14 6.43 -4.82 11.00
N GLU A 15 7.56 -4.21 11.35
CA GLU A 15 7.94 -3.96 12.75
C GLU A 15 7.01 -2.94 13.43
N SER A 16 6.21 -2.20 12.65
CA SER A 16 5.27 -1.18 13.14
C SER A 16 4.04 -1.02 12.22
N SER A 17 2.95 -0.48 12.78
CA SER A 17 1.74 -0.16 12.02
C SER A 17 1.95 0.93 10.95
N GLU A 18 2.91 1.84 11.16
CA GLU A 18 3.32 2.84 10.16
C GLU A 18 3.96 2.14 8.95
N ARG A 19 4.84 1.17 9.21
CA ARG A 19 5.49 0.38 8.15
C ARG A 19 4.50 -0.50 7.40
N ALA A 20 3.51 -1.07 8.10
CA ALA A 20 2.42 -1.82 7.48
C ALA A 20 1.64 -0.95 6.49
N ARG A 21 1.40 0.32 6.85
CA ARG A 21 0.70 1.28 5.99
C ARG A 21 1.51 1.63 4.74
N GLU A 22 2.80 1.91 4.89
CA GLU A 22 3.69 2.16 3.75
C GLU A 22 3.70 0.99 2.78
N ILE A 23 3.86 -0.24 3.29
CA ILE A 23 3.91 -1.45 2.46
C ILE A 23 2.57 -1.68 1.76
N GLY A 24 1.45 -1.58 2.47
CA GLY A 24 0.10 -1.73 1.90
C GLY A 24 -0.20 -0.71 0.80
N LEU A 25 0.20 0.55 0.99
CA LEU A 25 0.00 1.61 0.01
C LEU A 25 0.91 1.45 -1.22
N MET A 26 2.17 1.05 -1.01
CA MET A 26 3.06 0.72 -2.11
C MET A 26 2.52 -0.44 -2.95
N GLY A 27 2.00 -1.49 -2.31
CA GLY A 27 1.36 -2.59 -3.02
C GLY A 27 0.12 -2.14 -3.81
N TYR A 28 -0.68 -1.22 -3.25
CA TYR A 28 -1.82 -0.64 -3.96
C TYR A 28 -1.42 0.16 -5.21
N VAL A 29 -0.38 1.00 -5.11
CA VAL A 29 0.12 1.78 -6.26
C VAL A 29 0.76 0.86 -7.31
N GLN A 30 1.55 -0.13 -6.90
CA GLN A 30 2.16 -1.10 -7.83
C GLN A 30 1.10 -1.93 -8.57
N TRP A 31 0.06 -2.37 -7.85
CA TRP A 31 -1.05 -3.06 -8.47
C TRP A 31 -1.81 -2.16 -9.45
N LEU A 32 -2.13 -0.92 -9.07
CA LEU A 32 -2.76 0.05 -9.97
C LEU A 32 -1.96 0.29 -11.25
N ASP A 33 -0.64 0.49 -11.12
CA ASP A 33 0.28 0.70 -12.26
C ASP A 33 0.40 -0.54 -13.16
N SER A 34 0.09 -1.72 -12.61
CA SER A 34 0.11 -2.98 -13.36
C SER A 34 -1.18 -3.27 -14.15
N LEU A 35 -2.26 -2.53 -13.90
CA LEU A 35 -3.54 -2.76 -14.57
C LEU A 35 -3.50 -2.32 -16.04
N PRO A 36 -4.09 -3.10 -16.96
CA PRO A 36 -4.31 -2.64 -18.33
C PRO A 36 -5.16 -1.36 -18.34
N GLY A 37 -4.80 -0.37 -19.18
CA GLY A 37 -5.53 0.90 -19.26
C GLY A 37 -7.01 0.80 -19.69
N SER A 38 -7.43 -0.36 -20.19
CA SER A 38 -8.82 -0.68 -20.54
C SER A 38 -9.51 -1.62 -19.54
N ALA A 39 -8.87 -1.97 -18.43
CA ALA A 39 -9.42 -2.93 -17.49
C ALA A 39 -10.59 -2.32 -16.69
N PRO A 40 -11.65 -3.10 -16.43
CA PRO A 40 -12.75 -2.68 -15.57
C PRO A 40 -12.25 -2.57 -14.12
N TYR A 41 -11.87 -1.36 -13.71
CA TYR A 41 -11.28 -1.11 -12.39
C TYR A 41 -12.06 -1.71 -11.22
N GLU A 42 -13.39 -1.60 -11.26
CA GLU A 42 -14.26 -2.13 -10.20
C GLU A 42 -14.15 -3.65 -10.07
N GLU A 43 -14.15 -4.38 -11.19
CA GLU A 43 -13.99 -5.83 -11.22
C GLU A 43 -12.59 -6.24 -10.75
N GLU A 44 -11.55 -5.55 -11.22
CA GLU A 44 -10.17 -5.80 -10.80
C GLU A 44 -9.98 -5.55 -9.31
N ALA A 45 -10.58 -4.49 -8.76
CA ALA A 45 -10.50 -4.17 -7.34
C ALA A 45 -11.23 -5.21 -6.47
N ILE A 46 -12.37 -5.73 -6.95
CA ILE A 46 -13.10 -6.82 -6.29
C ILE A 46 -12.26 -8.11 -6.32
N CYS A 47 -11.69 -8.47 -7.47
CA CYS A 47 -10.82 -9.63 -7.60
C CYS A 47 -9.60 -9.54 -6.68
N ALA A 48 -8.96 -8.36 -6.63
CA ALA A 48 -7.84 -8.09 -5.74
C ALA A 48 -8.22 -8.21 -4.26
N TYR A 49 -9.40 -7.72 -3.88
CA TYR A 49 -9.89 -7.85 -2.51
C TYR A 49 -10.15 -9.31 -2.13
N LEU A 50 -10.83 -10.07 -2.99
CA LEU A 50 -11.13 -11.48 -2.77
C LEU A 50 -9.86 -12.32 -2.65
N ALA A 51 -8.81 -12.02 -3.42
CA ALA A 51 -7.53 -12.72 -3.32
C ALA A 51 -6.77 -12.41 -2.01
N ALA A 52 -7.00 -11.23 -1.41
CA ALA A 52 -6.26 -10.73 -0.27
C ALA A 52 -7.01 -10.88 1.08
N MET A 53 -8.34 -11.05 1.07
CA MET A 53 -9.18 -10.98 2.27
C MET A 53 -8.86 -12.05 3.32
N ASP A 54 -8.44 -13.25 2.92
CA ASP A 54 -8.06 -14.32 3.85
C ASP A 54 -6.80 -13.99 4.65
N LEU A 55 -5.97 -13.10 4.12
CA LEU A 55 -4.73 -12.66 4.75
C LEU A 55 -4.90 -11.39 5.59
N GLU A 56 -6.04 -10.70 5.47
CA GLU A 56 -6.32 -9.44 6.18
C GLU A 56 -6.13 -9.56 7.71
N ARG A 57 -6.51 -10.70 8.30
CA ARG A 57 -6.38 -10.93 9.75
C ARG A 57 -4.96 -11.24 10.20
N SER A 58 -4.15 -11.79 9.30
CA SER A 58 -2.83 -12.34 9.57
C SER A 58 -1.72 -11.35 9.26
N GLU A 59 -1.93 -10.54 8.22
CA GLU A 59 -0.94 -9.69 7.60
C GLU A 59 -1.39 -8.21 7.63
N PRO A 60 -0.83 -7.37 8.51
CA PRO A 60 -1.30 -6.00 8.70
C PRO A 60 -1.10 -5.11 7.48
N ALA A 61 -0.11 -5.40 6.62
CA ALA A 61 0.06 -4.67 5.35
C ALA A 61 -1.01 -5.04 4.32
N VAL A 62 -1.44 -6.30 4.31
CA VAL A 62 -2.57 -6.75 3.48
C VAL A 62 -3.87 -6.10 3.95
N ALA A 63 -4.06 -5.95 5.26
CA ALA A 63 -5.23 -5.24 5.80
C ALA A 63 -5.31 -3.79 5.30
N VAL A 64 -4.17 -3.10 5.20
CA VAL A 64 -4.12 -1.74 4.63
C VAL A 64 -4.49 -1.77 3.14
N PHE A 65 -3.93 -2.69 2.36
CA PHE A 65 -4.26 -2.85 0.95
C PHE A 65 -5.77 -3.10 0.74
N CYS A 66 -6.35 -4.04 1.49
CA CYS A 66 -7.78 -4.34 1.48
C CYS A 66 -8.65 -3.12 1.86
N ASN A 67 -8.18 -2.28 2.79
CA ASN A 67 -8.87 -1.04 3.14
C ASN A 67 -8.82 -0.01 2.01
N LEU A 68 -7.71 0.10 1.29
CA LEU A 68 -7.59 1.01 0.14
C LEU A 68 -8.54 0.59 -0.99
N LEU A 69 -8.62 -0.72 -1.28
CA LEU A 69 -9.58 -1.27 -2.25
C LEU A 69 -11.04 -1.01 -1.85
N ARG A 70 -11.39 -1.23 -0.57
CA ARG A 70 -12.75 -0.92 -0.11
C ARG A 70 -13.06 0.58 -0.18
N ALA A 71 -12.10 1.42 0.20
CA ALA A 71 -12.26 2.87 0.15
C ALA A 71 -12.39 3.40 -1.28
N SER A 72 -11.66 2.82 -2.24
CA SER A 72 -11.76 3.23 -3.66
C SER A 72 -13.06 2.79 -4.33
N LEU A 73 -13.70 1.74 -3.81
CA LEU A 73 -15.01 1.25 -4.27
C LEU A 73 -16.19 1.95 -3.59
N GLN A 74 -15.97 2.65 -2.47
CA GLN A 74 -17.04 3.39 -1.78
C GLN A 74 -17.50 4.61 -2.60
N ARG A 75 -18.82 4.81 -2.63
CA ARG A 75 -19.46 5.98 -3.25
C ARG A 75 -20.07 6.89 -2.16
N PRO A 76 -19.91 8.22 -2.26
CA PRO A 76 -19.17 8.97 -3.29
C PRO A 76 -17.66 8.71 -3.19
N LEU A 77 -16.95 8.78 -4.33
CA LEU A 77 -15.50 8.62 -4.39
C LEU A 77 -14.85 9.66 -3.47
N SER A 78 -14.45 9.23 -2.28
CA SER A 78 -13.71 10.08 -1.36
C SER A 78 -12.26 10.16 -1.86
N PRO A 79 -11.62 11.34 -1.83
CA PRO A 79 -10.19 11.45 -2.07
C PRO A 79 -9.47 10.46 -1.15
N LEU A 80 -8.76 9.50 -1.73
CA LEU A 80 -7.94 8.58 -1.00
C LEU A 80 -6.80 9.40 -0.40
N ASP A 81 -6.71 9.50 0.92
CA ASP A 81 -5.67 10.29 1.59
C ASP A 81 -4.33 9.55 1.51
N LEU A 82 -3.71 9.61 0.34
CA LEU A 82 -2.37 9.14 0.05
C LEU A 82 -1.30 10.09 0.63
N GLY A 83 -1.71 11.30 1.07
CA GLY A 83 -0.82 12.37 1.53
C GLY A 83 -0.34 12.22 2.98
N ALA A 84 -1.00 11.39 3.79
CA ALA A 84 -0.58 11.11 5.16
C ALA A 84 0.79 10.38 5.26
N LEU A 85 1.30 9.86 4.13
CA LEU A 85 2.65 9.30 4.02
C LEU A 85 3.63 10.40 3.57
N ALA A 86 3.82 11.40 4.43
CA ALA A 86 4.98 12.26 4.28
C ALA A 86 6.24 11.36 4.34
N PRO A 87 7.13 11.38 3.34
CA PRO A 87 8.37 10.64 3.44
C PRO A 87 9.09 11.19 4.67
N ARG A 88 9.25 10.36 5.70
CA ARG A 88 10.21 10.64 6.77
C ARG A 88 11.57 10.66 6.10
N ARG A 89 11.97 11.84 5.61
CA ARG A 89 13.33 12.18 5.28
C ARG A 89 14.12 11.93 6.56
N ARG A 90 14.65 10.71 6.67
CA ARG A 90 15.74 10.41 7.58
C ARG A 90 16.92 11.19 7.05
N GLY A 91 16.98 12.48 7.39
CA GLY A 91 18.14 13.33 7.20
C GLY A 91 19.27 12.70 7.99
N GLY A 92 20.01 11.82 7.31
CA GLY A 92 21.21 11.22 7.82
C GLY A 92 22.21 12.31 8.17
N SER A 93 22.75 12.20 9.38
CA SER A 93 23.81 13.01 9.97
C SER A 93 24.94 13.34 9.00
N ARG A 94 25.26 14.63 8.80
CA ARG A 94 26.64 15.06 8.50
C ARG A 94 26.89 16.54 8.77
N ALA A 95 27.13 16.87 10.04
CA ALA A 95 27.94 18.04 10.41
C ALA A 95 28.87 17.65 11.57
N ARG A 96 29.99 16.99 11.23
CA ARG A 96 31.19 16.92 12.08
C ARG A 96 32.30 17.77 11.45
N ARG A 97 33.10 18.35 12.35
CA ARG A 97 34.22 19.30 12.24
C ARG A 97 33.74 20.74 12.51
N GLY A 98 33.99 21.38 13.65
CA GLY A 98 35.00 21.15 14.69
C GLY A 98 36.32 21.82 14.31
N GLY A 99 36.65 22.93 14.97
CA GLY A 99 38.02 23.38 15.18
C GLY A 99 38.43 24.72 14.55
N THR A 100 38.57 25.73 15.42
CA THR A 100 39.46 26.92 15.39
C THR A 100 39.28 27.99 14.32
#